data_AF-A4FJX4-F1
#
_entry.id   AF-A4FJX4-F1
#
_cell.length_a   1.000
_cell.length_b   1.000
_cell.length_c   1.000
_cell.angle_alpha   90.00
_cell.angle_beta   90.00
_cell.angle_gamma   90.00
#
_symmetry.space_group_name_H-M   'P 1'
#
loop_
_entity.id
_entity.type
_entity.pdbx_description
1 polymer ?
#
loop_
_entity_poly.entity_id
_entity_poly.type
_entity_poly.pdbx_seq_one_letter_code
_entity_poly.pdbx_strand_id
1 'polypeptide(L)'
;MQRPLEPGQYLSIRYGQRLAEVGVTASVGSVADSYDNAMAEALNGTFKAELIERRSWPNPAAVQRAVLQWVGWYNHDRLHSAIGHVPPAEYEAMHYRSTITPKTA
;
A
#
# COMPACT_ATOMS: atom_id res chain seq x y z
N MET A 1 25.26 -4.30 -9.54
CA MET A 1 23.92 -4.77 -9.93
C MET A 1 23.22 -5.26 -8.67
N GLN A 2 22.21 -4.54 -8.16
CA GLN A 2 21.45 -5.02 -6.99
C GLN A 2 20.62 -6.25 -7.37
N ARG A 3 20.60 -7.27 -6.51
CA ARG A 3 19.77 -8.46 -6.66
C ARG A 3 18.29 -8.07 -6.72
N PRO A 4 17.46 -8.69 -7.58
CA PRO A 4 16.02 -8.53 -7.53
C PRO A 4 15.49 -8.91 -6.14
N LEU A 5 14.37 -8.30 -5.72
CA LEU A 5 13.61 -8.76 -4.54
C LEU A 5 13.35 -10.26 -4.69
N GLU A 6 13.86 -11.08 -3.79
CA GLU A 6 13.70 -12.54 -3.84
C GLU A 6 12.20 -12.89 -3.69
N PRO A 7 11.54 -13.43 -4.73
CA PRO A 7 10.13 -13.85 -4.64
C PRO A 7 9.89 -14.90 -3.55
N GLY A 8 10.95 -15.57 -3.10
CA GLY A 8 10.90 -16.59 -2.06
C GLY A 8 10.44 -16.10 -0.68
N GLN A 9 10.52 -14.80 -0.36
CA GLN A 9 10.03 -14.31 0.93
C GLN A 9 8.50 -14.42 1.04
N TYR A 10 7.77 -13.91 0.03
CA TYR A 10 6.31 -13.95 -0.04
C TYR A 10 5.75 -15.35 -0.34
N LEU A 11 6.60 -16.27 -0.81
CA LEU A 11 6.27 -17.68 -1.02
C LEU A 11 6.80 -18.60 0.08
N SER A 12 7.42 -18.06 1.13
CA SER A 12 8.00 -18.88 2.19
C SER A 12 6.91 -19.55 3.03
N ILE A 13 7.19 -20.77 3.49
CA ILE A 13 6.31 -21.52 4.40
C ILE A 13 5.96 -20.69 5.64
N ARG A 14 6.96 -19.99 6.21
CA ARG A 14 6.76 -19.13 7.39
C ARG A 14 5.77 -17.99 7.11
N TYR A 15 5.84 -17.38 5.93
CA TYR A 15 4.90 -16.33 5.54
C TYR A 15 3.48 -16.88 5.39
N GLY A 16 3.31 -18.02 4.70
CA GLY A 16 2.01 -18.69 4.55
C GLY A 16 1.39 -19.12 5.88
N GLN A 17 2.20 -19.68 6.80
CA GLN A 17 1.76 -20.03 8.15
C GLN A 17 1.26 -18.81 8.92
N ARG A 18 2.00 -17.69 8.86
CA ARG A 18 1.60 -16.48 9.55
C ARG A 18 0.29 -15.91 9.00
N LEU A 19 0.10 -15.93 7.69
CA LEU A 19 -1.15 -15.48 7.06
C LEU A 19 -2.33 -16.35 7.53
N ALA A 20 -2.17 -17.67 7.56
CA ALA A 20 -3.19 -18.58 8.07
C ALA A 20 -3.54 -18.33 9.56
N GLU A 21 -2.53 -18.09 10.41
CA GLU A 21 -2.74 -17.76 11.83
C GLU A 21 -3.61 -16.52 12.05
N VAL A 22 -3.50 -15.52 11.17
CA VAL A 22 -4.28 -14.27 11.27
C VAL A 22 -5.55 -14.29 10.40
N GLY A 23 -5.89 -15.45 9.81
CA GLY A 23 -7.08 -15.61 8.97
C GLY A 23 -7.01 -14.91 7.62
N VAL A 24 -5.81 -14.59 7.13
CA VAL A 24 -5.60 -13.96 5.82
C VAL A 24 -5.30 -15.03 4.77
N THR A 25 -6.04 -15.02 3.67
CA THR A 25 -5.74 -15.87 2.51
C THR A 25 -4.66 -15.22 1.66
N ALA A 26 -3.57 -15.96 1.40
CA ALA A 26 -2.56 -15.52 0.44
C ALA A 26 -3.16 -15.54 -0.98
N SER A 27 -3.28 -14.37 -1.61
CA SER A 27 -3.48 -14.28 -3.05
C SER A 27 -2.13 -13.99 -3.69
N VAL A 28 -1.56 -14.99 -4.35
CA VAL A 28 -0.40 -14.81 -5.22
C VAL A 28 -0.93 -15.05 -6.62
N GLY A 29 -1.15 -13.97 -7.37
CA GLY A 29 -1.83 -14.02 -8.67
C GLY A 29 -1.25 -15.08 -9.60
N SER A 30 -2.12 -15.71 -10.39
CA SER A 30 -1.67 -16.50 -11.53
C SER A 30 -0.96 -15.61 -12.53
N VAL A 31 -0.02 -16.18 -13.30
CA VAL A 31 0.64 -15.46 -14.40
C VAL A 31 -0.44 -14.83 -15.30
N ALA A 32 -0.32 -13.52 -15.55
CA ALA A 32 -1.22 -12.67 -16.35
C ALA A 32 -2.43 -12.01 -15.66
N ASP A 33 -2.56 -12.07 -14.33
CA ASP A 33 -3.53 -11.23 -13.59
C ASP A 33 -2.86 -10.00 -12.96
N SER A 34 -2.50 -9.02 -13.78
CA SER A 34 -1.83 -7.79 -13.32
C SER A 34 -2.78 -6.77 -12.69
N TYR A 35 -4.09 -6.95 -12.82
CA TYR A 35 -5.08 -5.96 -12.39
C TYR A 35 -5.07 -5.80 -10.86
N ASP A 36 -4.94 -6.91 -10.14
CA ASP A 36 -4.84 -6.92 -8.68
C ASP A 36 -3.61 -6.14 -8.15
N ASN A 37 -2.50 -6.12 -8.91
CA ASN A 37 -1.28 -5.41 -8.51
C ASN A 37 -1.22 -3.98 -9.06
N ALA A 38 -1.97 -3.65 -10.11
CA ALA A 38 -1.84 -2.39 -10.83
C ALA A 38 -2.02 -1.16 -9.91
N MET A 39 -2.96 -1.22 -8.96
CA MET A 39 -3.18 -0.14 -8.00
C MET A 39 -1.99 0.02 -7.03
N ALA A 40 -1.44 -1.09 -6.54
CA ALA A 40 -0.26 -1.08 -5.68
C ALA A 40 0.98 -0.56 -6.42
N GLU A 41 1.15 -0.94 -7.70
CA GLU A 41 2.21 -0.44 -8.56
C GLU A 41 2.09 1.07 -8.82
N ALA A 42 0.88 1.57 -9.11
CA ALA A 42 0.63 2.99 -9.32
C ALA A 42 0.96 3.83 -8.07
N LEU A 43 0.58 3.34 -6.87
CA LEU A 43 0.94 3.97 -5.61
C LEU A 43 2.47 3.97 -5.42
N ASN A 44 3.13 2.83 -5.63
CA ASN A 44 4.57 2.72 -5.50
C ASN A 44 5.34 3.60 -6.48
N GLY A 45 4.84 3.74 -7.72
CA GLY A 45 5.38 4.66 -8.72
C GLY A 45 5.28 6.10 -8.26
N THR A 46 4.11 6.51 -7.77
CA THR A 46 3.88 7.86 -7.21
C THR A 46 4.81 8.14 -6.04
N PHE A 47 4.91 7.21 -5.09
CA PHE A 47 5.79 7.31 -3.93
C PHE A 47 7.26 7.50 -4.32
N LYS A 48 7.77 6.68 -5.26
CA LYS A 48 9.16 6.78 -5.71
C LYS A 48 9.43 8.10 -6.42
N ALA A 49 8.55 8.49 -7.34
CA ALA A 49 8.70 9.71 -8.13
C ALA A 49 8.60 11.00 -7.29
N GLU A 50 7.78 11.00 -6.22
CA GLU A 50 7.59 12.18 -5.37
C GLU A 50 8.64 12.29 -4.28
N LEU A 51 8.99 11.18 -3.62
CA LEU A 51 9.85 11.19 -2.45
C LEU A 51 11.28 10.74 -2.76
N ILE A 52 11.43 9.55 -3.34
CA ILE A 52 12.71 8.85 -3.38
C ILE A 52 13.63 9.43 -4.46
N GLU A 53 13.12 9.63 -5.67
CA GLU A 53 13.91 9.98 -6.85
C GLU A 53 14.32 11.47 -6.89
N ARG A 54 13.63 12.33 -6.13
CA ARG A 54 13.87 13.78 -6.13
C ARG A 54 14.98 14.24 -5.19
N ARG A 55 15.55 13.33 -4.38
CA ARG A 55 16.46 13.67 -3.28
C ARG A 55 17.59 12.65 -3.17
N SER A 56 18.78 13.13 -2.85
CA SER A 56 19.85 12.27 -2.35
C SER A 56 19.70 12.07 -0.85
N TRP A 57 19.89 10.84 -0.38
CA TRP A 57 19.67 10.48 1.02
C TRP A 57 21.00 10.27 1.74
N PRO A 58 21.22 10.92 2.88
CA PRO A 58 22.49 10.82 3.59
C PRO A 58 22.65 9.49 4.34
N ASN A 59 21.53 8.87 4.74
CA ASN A 59 21.51 7.58 5.42
C ASN A 59 20.09 6.97 5.41
N PRO A 60 19.94 5.66 5.70
CA PRO A 60 18.64 4.99 5.74
C PRO A 60 17.66 5.58 6.76
N ALA A 61 18.14 6.09 7.90
CA ALA A 61 17.26 6.68 8.92
C ALA A 61 16.58 7.97 8.42
N ALA A 62 17.26 8.75 7.57
CA ALA A 62 16.67 9.91 6.92
C ALA A 62 15.55 9.51 5.94
N VAL A 63 15.76 8.43 5.18
CA VAL A 63 14.73 7.85 4.30
C VAL A 63 13.53 7.43 5.13
N GLN A 64 13.72 6.63 6.18
CA GLN A 64 12.64 6.12 7.03
C GLN A 64 11.77 7.24 7.62
N ARG A 65 12.38 8.31 8.14
CA ARG A 65 11.64 9.47 8.65
C ARG A 65 10.82 10.16 7.57
N ALA A 66 11.41 10.34 6.38
CA ALA A 66 10.71 10.99 5.29
C ALA A 66 9.59 10.11 4.71
N VAL A 67 9.77 8.79 4.70
CA VAL A 67 8.71 7.84 4.33
C VAL A 67 7.55 7.94 5.32
N LEU A 68 7.83 7.96 6.63
CA LEU A 68 6.79 8.13 7.64
C LEU A 68 5.99 9.42 7.43
N GLN A 69 6.68 10.53 7.17
CA GLN A 69 6.03 11.81 6.88
C GLN A 69 5.20 11.77 5.60
N TRP A 70 5.74 11.17 4.53
CA TRP A 70 5.03 11.06 3.25
C TRP A 70 3.79 10.17 3.37
N VAL A 71 3.87 9.05 4.11
CA VAL A 71 2.73 8.15 4.36
C VAL A 71 1.65 8.86 5.19
N GLY A 72 2.06 9.59 6.23
CA GLY A 72 1.13 10.39 7.03
C GLY A 72 0.38 11.42 6.16
N TRP A 73 1.13 12.22 5.40
CA TRP A 73 0.56 13.20 4.47
C TRP A 73 -0.33 12.56 3.40
N TYR A 74 0.12 11.46 2.78
CA TYR A 74 -0.64 10.80 1.71
C TYR A 74 -2.00 10.32 2.21
N ASN A 75 -2.07 9.74 3.40
CA ASN A 75 -3.32 9.18 3.92
C ASN A 75 -4.25 10.22 4.57
N HIS A 76 -3.70 11.27 5.18
CA HIS A 76 -4.50 12.19 6.00
C HIS A 76 -4.71 13.58 5.39
N ASP A 77 -3.86 14.00 4.45
CA ASP A 77 -3.91 15.37 3.91
C ASP A 77 -4.05 15.42 2.38
N ARG A 78 -3.56 14.40 1.66
CA ARG A 78 -3.56 14.41 0.20
C ARG A 78 -4.96 14.19 -0.37
N LEU A 79 -5.44 15.14 -1.16
CA LEU A 79 -6.72 15.00 -1.87
C LEU A 79 -6.57 14.19 -3.15
N HIS A 80 -7.51 13.27 -3.38
CA HIS A 80 -7.53 12.42 -4.57
C HIS A 80 -8.82 12.60 -5.37
N SER A 81 -8.70 13.02 -6.62
CA SER A 81 -9.84 13.24 -7.51
C SER A 81 -10.67 11.97 -7.75
N ALA A 82 -10.02 10.80 -7.80
CA ALA A 82 -10.67 9.52 -8.01
C ALA A 82 -11.64 9.11 -6.89
N ILE A 83 -11.49 9.68 -5.69
CA ILE A 83 -12.32 9.40 -4.51
C ILE A 83 -13.10 10.62 -4.03
N GLY A 84 -13.32 11.60 -4.92
CA GLY A 84 -14.15 12.77 -4.61
C GLY A 84 -13.40 13.92 -3.92
N HIS A 85 -12.08 14.02 -4.12
CA HIS A 85 -11.23 15.06 -3.54
C HIS A 85 -11.24 15.07 -2.00
N VAL A 86 -11.16 13.89 -1.40
CA VAL A 86 -10.95 13.71 0.06
C VAL A 86 -9.65 12.95 0.31
N PRO A 87 -9.09 13.01 1.54
CA PRO A 87 -7.99 12.15 1.95
C PRO A 87 -8.36 10.65 1.96
N PRO A 88 -7.42 9.73 1.66
CA PRO A 88 -7.69 8.29 1.68
C PRO A 88 -8.26 7.78 3.01
N ALA A 89 -7.76 8.28 4.15
CA ALA A 89 -8.25 7.87 5.46
C ALA A 89 -9.71 8.30 5.70
N GLU A 90 -10.13 9.45 5.17
CA GLU A 90 -11.52 9.88 5.26
C GLU A 90 -12.43 9.02 4.37
N TYR A 91 -12.00 8.74 3.14
CA TYR A 91 -12.73 7.85 2.25
C TYR A 91 -12.92 6.46 2.84
N GLU A 92 -11.86 5.89 3.42
CA GLU A 92 -11.90 4.59 4.10
C GLU A 92 -12.85 4.61 5.30
N ALA A 93 -12.79 5.66 6.14
CA ALA A 93 -13.69 5.82 7.27
C ALA A 93 -15.17 5.93 6.85
N MET A 94 -15.46 6.65 5.75
CA MET A 94 -16.82 6.74 5.18
C MET A 94 -17.28 5.39 4.63
N HIS A 95 -16.40 4.65 3.97
CA HIS A 95 -16.68 3.31 3.46
C HIS A 95 -17.04 2.35 4.59
N TYR A 96 -16.23 2.25 5.64
CA TYR A 96 -16.50 1.39 6.79
C TYR A 96 -17.76 1.78 7.55
N ARG A 97 -18.02 3.08 7.73
CA ARG A 97 -19.28 3.53 8.33
C ARG A 97 -20.49 3.04 7.53
N SER A 98 -20.39 3.04 6.20
CA SER A 98 -21.48 2.61 5.31
C SER A 98 -21.64 1.08 5.25
N THR A 99 -20.57 0.31 5.41
CA THR A 99 -20.62 -1.16 5.38
C THR A 99 -21.00 -1.80 6.72
N ILE A 100 -20.72 -1.12 7.84
CA ILE A 100 -21.08 -1.61 9.19
C ILE A 100 -22.52 -1.24 9.56
N THR A 101 -23.10 -0.20 8.94
CA THR A 101 -24.52 0.13 9.14
C THR A 101 -25.38 -0.83 8.31
N PRO A 102 -26.24 -1.68 8.90
CA PRO A 102 -27.12 -2.52 8.11
C PRO A 102 -28.02 -1.60 7.28
N LYS A 103 -28.07 -1.84 5.97
CA LYS A 103 -29.00 -1.17 5.06
C LYS A 103 -30.42 -1.52 5.53
N THR A 104 -31.00 -0.66 6.36
CA THR A 104 -32.35 -0.85 6.89
C THR A 104 -33.30 -0.60 5.72
N ALA A 105 -33.96 -1.65 5.25
CA ALA A 105 -35.16 -1.60 4.44
C ALA A 105 -36.33 -2.03 5.33
#